data_AF-A0A972S1L7-F1
#
_entry.id   AF-A0A972S1L7-F1
#
_cell.length_a   1.000
_cell.length_b   1.000
_cell.length_c   1.000
_cell.angle_alpha   90.00
_cell.angle_beta   90.00
_cell.angle_gamma   90.00
#
_symmetry.space_group_name_H-M   'P 1'
#
loop_
_entity.id
_entity.type
_entity.pdbx_description
1 polymer ?
#
loop_
_entity_poly.entity_id
_entity_poly.type
_entity_poly.pdbx_seq_one_letter_code
_entity_poly.pdbx_strand_id
1 'polypeptide(L)' 'MTREEAIQKLLETDPQFKEWYEEHQELKWKVHKLDKHFPPDPEIEAEEERLKRRKLYLKDMMEIKIREFMQKANQ' A
#
# COMPACT_ATOMS: atom_id res chain seq x y z
N MET A 1 -17.62 2.52 14.05
CA MET A 1 -17.03 2.14 12.75
C MET A 1 -15.78 1.32 13.01
N THR A 2 -15.67 0.14 12.43
CA THR A 2 -14.44 -0.66 12.50
C THR A 2 -13.47 -0.24 11.38
N ARG A 3 -12.19 -0.59 11.53
CA ARG A 3 -11.15 -0.28 10.53
C ARG A 3 -11.48 -0.90 9.17
N GLU A 4 -12.05 -2.10 9.15
CA GLU A 4 -12.44 -2.81 7.93
C GLU A 4 -13.59 -2.11 7.19
N GLU A 5 -14.60 -1.64 7.92
CA GLU A 5 -15.70 -0.85 7.35
C GLU A 5 -15.20 0.47 6.75
N ALA A 6 -14.27 1.15 7.42
CA ALA A 6 -13.66 2.38 6.93
C ALA A 6 -12.89 2.14 5.62
N ILE A 7 -12.15 1.03 5.53
CA ILE A 7 -11.42 0.64 4.31
C ILE A 7 -12.40 0.35 3.18
N GLN A 8 -13.45 -0.43 3.41
CA GLN A 8 -14.45 -0.72 2.38
C GLN A 8 -15.11 0.55 1.87
N LYS A 9 -15.53 1.44 2.77
CA LYS A 9 -16.10 2.73 2.37
C LYS A 9 -15.09 3.58 1.62
N LEU A 10 -13.83 3.67 2.06
CA LEU A 10 -12.79 4.40 1.33
C LEU A 10 -12.54 3.81 -0.07
N LEU A 11 -12.57 2.49 -0.23
CA LEU A 11 -12.45 1.86 -1.56
C LEU A 11 -13.62 2.20 -2.50
N GLU A 12 -14.81 2.42 -1.96
CA GLU A 12 -16.00 2.79 -2.72
C GLU A 12 -16.11 4.31 -2.97
N THR A 13 -15.69 5.12 -2.00
CA THR A 13 -15.90 6.58 -2.00
C THR A 13 -14.67 7.37 -2.42
N ASP A 14 -13.48 6.81 -2.27
CA ASP A 14 -12.20 7.44 -2.57
C ASP A 14 -11.45 6.65 -3.66
N PRO A 15 -11.57 7.06 -4.94
CA PRO A 15 -10.86 6.44 -6.05
C PRO A 15 -9.34 6.44 -5.86
N GLN A 16 -8.79 7.46 -5.19
CA GLN A 16 -7.36 7.56 -4.93
C GLN A 16 -6.90 6.50 -3.92
N PHE A 17 -7.72 6.23 -2.90
CA PHE A 17 -7.45 5.14 -1.96
C PHE A 17 -7.47 3.77 -2.65
N LYS A 18 -8.39 3.58 -3.60
CA LYS A 18 -8.45 2.37 -4.43
C LYS A 18 -7.18 2.19 -5.27
N GLU A 19 -6.71 3.24 -5.93
CA GLU A 19 -5.44 3.21 -6.67
C GLU A 19 -4.26 2.84 -5.76
N TRP A 20 -4.15 3.43 -4.57
CA TRP A 20 -3.10 3.08 -3.62
C TRP A 20 -3.17 1.63 -3.16
N TYR A 21 -4.39 1.10 -2.96
CA TYR A 21 -4.58 -0.28 -2.57
C TYR A 21 -4.14 -1.26 -3.67
N GLU A 22 -4.50 -0.97 -4.92
CA GLU A 22 -4.09 -1.75 -6.09
C GLU A 22 -2.57 -1.68 -6.30
N GLU A 23 -1.97 -0.47 -6.26
CA GLU A 23 -0.52 -0.27 -6.38
C GLU A 23 0.22 -1.00 -5.25
N HIS A 24 -0.29 -0.97 -4.01
CA HIS A 24 0.31 -1.70 -2.89
C HIS A 24 0.30 -3.22 -3.11
N GLN A 25 -0.78 -3.79 -3.68
CA GLN A 25 -0.84 -5.21 -4.03
C GLN A 25 0.14 -5.56 -5.16
N GLU A 26 0.22 -4.73 -6.20
CA GLU A 26 1.20 -4.91 -7.26
C GLU A 26 2.63 -4.88 -6.73
N LEU A 27 2.97 -3.90 -5.89
CA LEU A 27 4.30 -3.78 -5.30
C LEU A 27 4.62 -4.99 -4.44
N LYS A 28 3.64 -5.52 -3.69
CA LYS A 28 3.83 -6.75 -2.92
C LYS A 28 4.17 -7.95 -3.83
N TRP A 29 3.50 -8.07 -4.98
CA TRP A 29 3.79 -9.12 -5.95
C TRP A 29 5.16 -8.93 -6.62
N LYS A 30 5.51 -7.71 -7.01
CA LYS A 30 6.82 -7.36 -7.60
C LYS A 30 7.95 -7.66 -6.62
N VAL A 31 7.85 -7.21 -5.36
CA VAL A 31 8.84 -7.52 -4.31
C VAL A 31 8.97 -9.03 -4.11
N HIS A 32 7.86 -9.76 -4.03
CA HIS A 32 7.91 -11.23 -3.86
C HIS A 32 8.55 -11.96 -5.05
N LYS A 33 8.41 -11.41 -6.27
CA LYS A 33 9.06 -11.95 -7.46
C LYS A 33 10.56 -11.69 -7.46
N LEU A 34 10.98 -10.49 -7.01
CA LEU A 34 12.39 -10.09 -6.92
C LEU A 34 13.13 -10.83 -5.80
N ASP A 35 12.47 -11.08 -4.66
CA ASP A 35 13.01 -11.85 -3.52
C ASP A 35 13.38 -13.30 -3.87
N LYS A 36 12.86 -13.84 -4.99
CA LYS A 36 13.20 -15.18 -5.50
C LYS A 36 14.36 -15.20 -6.49
N HIS A 37 14.95 -14.06 -6.83
CA HIS A 37 16.06 -14.04 -7.77
C HIS A 37 17.35 -14.55 -7.12
N PHE A 38 17.93 -15.57 -7.73
CA PHE A 38 19.27 -16.06 -7.45
C PHE A 38 20.00 -16.20 -8.79
N PRO A 39 21.24 -15.68 -8.94
CA PRO A 39 22.08 -15.00 -7.94
C PRO A 39 21.59 -13.58 -7.60
N PRO A 40 22.01 -13.04 -6.43
CA PRO A 40 21.72 -11.66 -6.04
C PRO A 40 22.40 -10.68 -7.00
N ASP A 41 21.60 -9.91 -7.72
CA ASP A 41 22.05 -8.85 -8.61
C ASP A 41 21.89 -7.50 -7.86
N PRO A 42 22.96 -6.70 -7.70
CA PRO A 42 22.89 -5.41 -7.02
C PRO A 42 21.85 -4.45 -7.60
N GLU A 43 21.56 -4.52 -8.91
CA GLU A 43 20.51 -3.70 -9.52
C GLU A 43 19.12 -4.17 -9.07
N ILE A 44 18.92 -5.49 -8.94
CA ILE A 44 17.68 -6.08 -8.46
C ILE A 44 17.45 -5.78 -6.98
N GLU A 45 18.49 -5.86 -6.15
CA GLU A 45 18.40 -5.50 -4.73
C GLU A 45 18.06 -4.02 -4.53
N ALA A 46 18.68 -3.13 -5.31
CA ALA A 46 18.37 -1.71 -5.27
C ALA A 46 16.92 -1.42 -5.67
N GLU A 47 16.40 -2.10 -6.69
CA GLU A 47 15.01 -1.98 -7.10
C GLU A 47 14.06 -2.55 -6.04
N GLU A 48 14.38 -3.70 -5.45
CA GLU A 48 13.59 -4.29 -4.36
C GLU A 48 13.47 -3.35 -3.17
N GLU A 49 14.57 -2.71 -2.75
CA GLU A 49 14.57 -1.72 -1.68
C GLU A 49 13.75 -0.47 -2.05
N ARG A 50 13.78 -0.01 -3.31
CA ARG A 50 12.91 1.07 -3.78
C ARG A 50 11.44 0.68 -3.70
N LEU A 51 11.10 -0.54 -4.12
CA LEU A 51 9.73 -1.06 -4.08
C LEU A 51 9.23 -1.25 -2.64
N LYS A 52 10.09 -1.72 -1.72
CA LYS A 52 9.79 -1.80 -0.28
C LYS A 52 9.49 -0.43 0.31
N ARG A 53 10.29 0.60 -0.01
CA ARG A 53 10.05 1.98 0.43
C ARG A 53 8.73 2.52 -0.14
N ARG A 54 8.46 2.29 -1.42
CA ARG A 54 7.20 2.70 -2.07
C ARG A 54 6.00 2.03 -1.42
N LYS A 55 6.09 0.73 -1.13
CA LYS A 55 5.06 -0.03 -0.42
C LYS A 55 4.81 0.52 0.99
N LEU A 56 5.86 0.86 1.73
CA LEU A 56 5.74 1.48 3.05
C LEU A 56 5.04 2.83 2.96
N TYR A 57 5.43 3.66 1.98
CA TYR A 57 4.78 4.95 1.73
C TYR A 57 3.28 4.81 1.43
N LEU A 58 2.88 3.89 0.56
CA LEU A 58 1.46 3.64 0.27
C LEU A 58 0.69 3.16 1.50
N LYS A 59 1.29 2.29 2.31
CA LYS A 59 0.71 1.85 3.58
C LYS A 59 0.46 3.04 4.52
N ASP A 60 1.44 3.94 4.63
CA ASP A 60 1.32 5.13 5.49
C ASP A 60 0.23 6.09 4.97
N MET A 61 0.18 6.32 3.65
CA MET A 61 -0.87 7.13 3.02
C MET A 61 -2.27 6.54 3.25
N MET A 62 -2.41 5.23 3.10
CA MET A 62 -3.65 4.53 3.39
C MET A 62 -4.04 4.66 4.87
N GLU A 63 -3.11 4.50 5.80
CA GLU A 63 -3.36 4.68 7.24
C GLU A 63 -3.83 6.10 7.57
N ILE A 64 -3.18 7.12 7.01
CA ILE A 64 -3.59 8.51 7.17
C ILE A 64 -5.03 8.68 6.70
N LYS A 65 -5.39 8.15 5.53
CA LYS A 65 -6.77 8.25 5.03
C LYS A 65 -7.79 7.50 5.86
N ILE A 66 -7.48 6.29 6.30
CA ILE A 66 -8.35 5.54 7.20
C ILE A 66 -8.59 6.32 8.48
N ARG A 67 -7.53 6.91 9.05
CA ARG A 67 -7.62 7.71 10.27
C ARG A 67 -8.44 8.98 10.08
N GLU A 68 -8.20 9.72 8.99
CA GLU A 68 -9.00 10.90 8.63
C GLU A 68 -10.47 10.55 8.43
N PHE A 69 -10.76 9.44 7.76
CA PHE A 69 -12.12 8.97 7.51
C PHE A 69 -12.83 8.59 8.81
N MET A 70 -12.16 7.85 9.70
CA MET A 70 -12.72 7.50 11.00
C MET A 70 -12.91 8.72 11.90
N GLN A 71 -12.02 9.72 11.82
CA GLN A 71 -12.21 10.98 12.55
C GLN A 71 -13.42 11.77 12.04
N LYS A 72 -13.58 11.89 10.73
CA LYS A 72 -14.75 12.56 10.12
C LYS A 72 -16.06 11.83 10.41
N ALA A 73 -16.05 10.51 10.48
CA ALA A 73 -17.25 9.72 10.77
C ALA A 73 -17.69 9.78 12.25
N ASN A 74 -16.81 10.25 13.15
CA ASN A 74 -17.09 10.40 14.58
C ASN A 74 -17.38 11.87 14.98
N GLN A 75 -17.39 12.81 14.04
CA GLN A 75 -17.83 14.20 14.23
C GLN A 75 -19.26 14.38 13.74
#